data_AF-A0A7W3SYN4-F1
#
_entry.id   AF-A0A7W3SYN4-F1
#
_cell.length_a   1.000
_cell.length_b   1.000
_cell.length_c   1.000
_cell.angle_alpha   90.00
_cell.angle_beta   90.00
_cell.angle_gamma   90.00
#
_symmetry.space_group_name_H-M   'P 1'
#
loop_
_entity.id
_entity.type
_entity.pdbx_description
1 polymer ?
#
loop_
_entity_poly.entity_id
_entity_poly.type
_entity_poly.pdbx_seq_one_letter_code
_entity_poly.pdbx_strand_id
1 'polypeptide(L)'
;MSKIKIIPVLLLSIVSIICFGLFIYPGIYKYDKLNQKYPVKINRFTGNTQVLYPDGWADMSGYDTAETRMEQYKKEIEESISKQDERIRSSVLADIESELESIKVNYSSQTDEQLNFDAIRNRYENTNGTNSNEENSYFKKGDTTESVEKVMGTPDSIIGSELFEIWGYGNSSVSFSKGKVSGWSNTDNNLRIK
;
A
#
# COMPACT_ATOMS: atom_id res chain seq x y z
N MET A 1 40.74 58.78 -12.35
CA MET A 1 41.24 57.75 -11.41
C MET A 1 40.11 56.85 -10.90
N SER A 2 39.50 55.99 -11.74
CA SER A 2 38.44 55.06 -11.28
C SER A 2 38.59 53.62 -11.84
N LYS A 3 39.34 53.42 -12.93
CA LYS A 3 39.49 52.11 -13.58
C LYS A 3 40.28 51.07 -12.76
N ILE A 4 41.14 51.50 -11.84
CA ILE A 4 41.99 50.60 -11.03
C ILE A 4 41.19 49.80 -10.00
N LYS A 5 40.04 50.31 -9.52
CA LYS A 5 39.18 49.60 -8.57
C LYS A 5 38.12 48.70 -9.22
N ILE A 6 37.86 48.86 -10.52
CA ILE A 6 36.84 48.08 -11.25
C ILE A 6 37.34 46.68 -11.60
N ILE A 7 38.61 46.55 -11.96
CA ILE A 7 39.25 45.29 -12.34
C ILE A 7 39.19 44.23 -11.22
N PRO A 8 39.58 44.52 -9.95
CA PRO A 8 39.49 43.53 -8.88
C PRO A 8 38.05 43.17 -8.52
N VAL A 9 37.11 44.11 -8.63
CA VAL A 9 35.67 43.84 -8.39
C VAL A 9 35.10 42.94 -9.48
N LEU A 10 35.46 43.17 -10.75
CA LEU A 10 35.04 42.32 -11.86
C LEU A 10 35.61 40.89 -11.73
N LEU A 11 36.87 40.78 -11.30
CA LEU A 11 37.52 39.50 -11.06
C LEU A 11 36.87 38.73 -9.90
N LEU A 12 36.51 39.42 -8.80
CA LEU A 12 35.80 38.83 -7.67
C LEU A 12 34.41 38.31 -8.08
N SER A 13 33.69 39.05 -8.93
CA SER A 13 32.39 38.63 -9.47
C SER A 13 32.49 37.39 -10.35
N ILE A 14 33.51 37.29 -11.21
CA ILE A 14 33.74 36.13 -12.06
C ILE A 14 34.08 34.89 -11.20
N VAL A 15 34.93 35.05 -10.18
CA VAL A 15 35.25 33.96 -9.24
C VAL A 15 34.00 33.51 -8.49
N SER A 16 33.13 34.42 -8.06
CA SER A 16 31.85 34.08 -7.43
C SER A 16 30.93 33.27 -8.34
N ILE A 17 30.83 33.64 -9.63
CA ILE A 17 30.04 32.90 -10.62
C ILE A 17 30.61 31.49 -10.85
N ILE A 18 31.94 31.37 -10.93
CA ILE A 18 32.62 30.08 -11.09
C ILE A 18 32.41 29.20 -9.84
N CYS A 19 32.53 29.77 -8.64
CA CYS A 19 32.24 29.06 -7.39
C CYS A 19 30.78 28.63 -7.30
N PHE A 20 29.82 29.45 -7.74
CA PHE A 20 28.40 29.10 -7.80
C PHE A 20 28.16 27.94 -8.79
N GLY A 21 28.77 27.99 -9.97
CA GLY A 21 28.71 26.92 -10.96
C GLY A 21 29.39 25.62 -10.53
N LEU A 22 30.44 25.68 -9.73
CA LEU A 22 31.19 24.49 -9.29
C LEU A 22 30.70 23.90 -7.97
N PHE A 23 30.17 24.71 -7.04
CA PHE A 23 29.76 24.23 -5.72
C PHE A 23 28.25 24.16 -5.52
N ILE A 24 27.48 25.05 -6.17
CA ILE A 24 26.02 25.08 -5.98
C ILE A 24 25.33 24.24 -7.05
N TYR A 25 25.72 24.35 -8.33
CA TYR A 25 25.09 23.62 -9.44
C TYR A 25 25.10 22.08 -9.30
N PRO A 26 26.21 21.41 -8.88
CA PRO A 26 26.21 19.95 -8.73
C PRO A 26 25.33 19.45 -7.57
N GLY A 27 24.84 20.36 -6.72
CA GLY A 27 24.13 20.05 -5.48
C GLY A 27 22.70 20.57 -5.39
N ILE A 28 22.11 21.14 -6.45
CA ILE A 28 20.73 21.68 -6.40
C ILE A 28 19.68 20.58 -6.50
N TYR A 29 19.97 19.52 -7.26
CA TYR A 29 19.00 18.46 -7.53
C TYR A 29 19.53 17.11 -7.06
N LYS A 30 18.75 16.42 -6.23
CA LYS A 30 18.96 15.00 -5.91
C LYS A 30 18.08 14.19 -6.85
N TYR A 31 18.67 13.22 -7.54
CA TYR A 31 17.91 12.24 -8.30
C TYR A 31 17.77 10.97 -7.46
N ASP A 32 16.56 10.48 -7.30
CA ASP A 32 16.25 9.26 -6.56
C ASP A 32 15.32 8.37 -7.40
N LYS A 33 15.15 7.09 -7.06
CA LYS A 33 14.22 6.21 -7.76
C LYS A 33 13.11 5.76 -6.81
N LEU A 34 11.88 6.20 -7.04
CA LEU A 34 10.74 5.76 -6.21
C LEU A 34 10.40 4.32 -6.56
N ASN A 35 10.52 3.42 -5.57
CA ASN A 35 10.34 1.98 -5.70
C ASN A 35 11.09 1.38 -6.89
N GLN A 36 12.25 1.95 -7.23
CA GLN A 36 13.09 1.55 -8.37
C GLN A 36 12.43 1.61 -9.76
N LYS A 37 11.18 2.06 -9.87
CA LYS A 37 10.39 2.06 -11.11
C LYS A 37 10.42 3.41 -11.84
N TYR A 38 10.36 4.52 -11.10
CA TYR A 38 10.30 5.87 -11.69
C TYR A 38 11.41 6.77 -11.16
N PRO A 39 12.14 7.50 -12.03
CA PRO A 39 13.12 8.47 -11.58
C PRO A 39 12.42 9.70 -11.02
N VAL A 40 12.96 10.18 -9.91
CA VAL A 40 12.48 11.29 -9.11
C VAL A 40 13.56 12.35 -9.09
N LYS A 41 13.17 13.62 -9.21
CA LYS A 41 14.04 14.78 -9.06
C LYS A 41 13.56 15.61 -7.89
N ILE A 42 14.45 15.87 -6.94
CA ILE A 42 14.16 16.62 -5.71
C ILE A 42 15.02 17.88 -5.70
N ASN A 43 14.37 19.04 -5.61
CA ASN A 43 15.06 20.31 -5.37
C ASN A 43 15.54 20.37 -3.91
N ARG A 44 16.84 20.50 -3.67
CA ARG A 44 17.43 20.47 -2.33
C ARG A 44 17.22 21.76 -1.52
N PHE A 45 16.79 22.86 -2.15
CA PHE A 45 16.47 24.11 -1.47
C PHE A 45 14.98 24.24 -1.16
N THR A 46 14.10 23.81 -2.08
CA THR A 46 12.64 23.95 -1.90
C THR A 46 11.95 22.69 -1.43
N GLY A 47 12.60 21.52 -1.57
CA GLY A 47 11.98 20.22 -1.29
C GLY A 47 11.00 19.75 -2.38
N ASN A 48 10.76 20.54 -3.43
CA ASN A 48 9.83 20.16 -4.50
C ASN A 48 10.30 18.88 -5.18
N THR A 49 9.38 17.93 -5.27
CA THR A 49 9.63 16.59 -5.81
C THR A 49 8.89 16.46 -7.13
N GLN A 50 9.60 16.06 -8.17
CA GLN A 50 9.04 15.79 -9.49
C GLN A 50 9.28 14.34 -9.88
N VAL A 51 8.29 13.70 -10.48
CA VAL A 51 8.39 12.32 -11.00
C VAL A 51 8.35 12.37 -12.52
N LEU A 52 9.16 11.55 -13.18
CA LEU A 52 9.15 11.43 -14.64
C LEU A 52 8.12 10.39 -15.09
N TYR A 53 7.11 10.87 -15.81
CA TYR A 53 6.14 10.08 -16.55
C TYR A 53 6.48 10.10 -18.06
N PRO A 54 5.85 9.26 -18.90
CA PRO A 54 6.10 9.24 -20.35
C PRO A 54 5.85 10.58 -21.06
N ASP A 55 4.98 11.42 -20.50
CA ASP A 55 4.60 12.75 -20.98
C ASP A 55 5.45 13.90 -20.40
N GLY A 56 6.33 13.61 -19.41
CA GLY A 56 7.28 14.57 -18.86
C GLY A 56 7.41 14.55 -17.34
N TRP A 57 8.00 15.62 -16.78
CA TRP A 57 8.14 15.79 -15.33
C TRP A 57 6.86 16.40 -14.75
N ALA A 58 6.24 15.74 -13.77
CA ALA A 58 5.07 16.25 -13.04
C ALA A 58 5.44 16.59 -11.58
N ASP A 59 4.90 17.70 -11.06
CA ASP A 59 5.11 18.14 -9.67
C ASP A 59 4.26 17.33 -8.69
N MET A 60 4.88 16.91 -7.59
CA MET A 60 4.26 16.13 -6.53
C MET A 60 3.86 16.99 -5.31
N SER A 61 3.92 18.33 -5.39
CA SER A 61 3.54 19.25 -4.30
C SER A 61 2.10 19.05 -3.76
N GLY A 62 1.27 18.26 -4.45
CA GLY A 62 -0.04 17.83 -3.99
C GLY A 62 -0.04 16.57 -3.11
N TYR A 63 1.10 15.96 -2.77
CA TYR A 63 1.15 14.74 -1.94
C TYR A 63 0.66 14.98 -0.50
N ASP A 64 1.03 16.11 0.11
CA ASP A 64 0.51 16.52 1.43
C ASP A 64 -1.03 16.64 1.41
N THR A 65 -1.57 17.05 0.26
CA THR A 65 -3.01 17.07 -0.01
C THR A 65 -3.58 15.68 -0.32
N ALA A 66 -2.80 14.77 -0.89
CA ALA A 66 -3.21 13.39 -1.15
C ALA A 66 -3.24 12.55 0.14
N GLU A 67 -2.28 12.74 1.04
CA GLU A 67 -2.28 12.16 2.39
C GLU A 67 -3.44 12.69 3.21
N THR A 68 -3.68 14.00 3.20
CA THR A 68 -4.85 14.61 3.83
C THR A 68 -6.16 14.04 3.26
N ARG A 69 -6.27 13.91 1.93
CA ARG A 69 -7.44 13.30 1.29
C ARG A 69 -7.56 11.80 1.60
N MET A 70 -6.45 11.08 1.71
CA MET A 70 -6.43 9.66 2.05
C MET A 70 -6.89 9.44 3.49
N GLU A 71 -6.44 10.25 4.45
CA GLU A 71 -6.92 10.22 5.83
C GLU A 71 -8.41 10.62 5.91
N GLN A 72 -8.85 11.58 5.09
CA GLN A 72 -10.27 11.92 4.95
C GLN A 72 -11.08 10.74 4.40
N TYR A 73 -10.63 10.09 3.32
CA TYR A 73 -11.30 8.92 2.75
C TYR A 73 -11.32 7.74 3.72
N LYS A 74 -10.22 7.49 4.44
CA LYS A 74 -10.14 6.47 5.47
C LYS A 74 -11.15 6.72 6.58
N LYS A 75 -11.25 7.95 7.06
CA LYS A 75 -12.23 8.35 8.09
C LYS A 75 -13.67 8.23 7.58
N GLU A 76 -13.94 8.65 6.34
CA GLU A 76 -15.25 8.51 5.71
C GLU A 76 -15.66 7.04 5.56
N ILE A 77 -14.73 6.18 5.13
CA ILE A 77 -14.94 4.74 5.02
C ILE A 77 -15.24 4.13 6.40
N GLU A 78 -14.44 4.45 7.42
CA GLU A 78 -14.64 3.98 8.80
C GLU A 78 -15.99 4.41 9.39
N GLU A 79 -16.41 5.65 9.13
CA GLU A 79 -17.73 6.16 9.49
C GLU A 79 -18.86 5.44 8.72
N SER A 80 -18.66 5.16 7.43
CA SER A 80 -19.65 4.44 6.62
C SER A 80 -19.80 2.96 7.01
N ILE A 81 -18.72 2.33 7.48
CA ILE A 81 -18.70 0.96 8.00
C ILE A 81 -19.41 0.91 9.35
N SER A 82 -19.08 1.81 10.29
CA SER A 82 -19.72 1.88 11.61
C SER A 82 -21.24 2.13 11.53
N LYS A 83 -21.70 2.99 10.60
CA LYS A 83 -23.14 3.20 10.34
C LYS A 83 -23.84 1.96 9.77
N GLN A 84 -23.15 1.18 8.93
CA GLN A 84 -23.69 -0.09 8.42
C GLN A 84 -23.79 -1.14 9.52
N ASP A 85 -22.82 -1.16 10.43
CA ASP A 85 -22.77 -2.04 11.60
C ASP A 85 -24.03 -1.92 12.49
N GLU A 86 -24.54 -0.70 12.72
CA GLU A 86 -25.78 -0.50 13.49
C GLU A 86 -27.04 -0.95 12.73
N ARG A 87 -27.10 -0.70 11.42
CA ARG A 87 -28.25 -1.12 10.58
C ARG A 87 -28.32 -2.64 10.45
N ILE A 88 -27.17 -3.29 10.27
CA ILE A 88 -27.07 -4.76 10.22
C ILE A 88 -27.42 -5.34 11.59
N ARG A 89 -26.93 -4.76 12.70
CA ARG A 89 -27.33 -5.19 14.06
C ARG A 89 -28.83 -5.05 14.26
N SER A 90 -29.43 -3.93 13.88
CA SER A 90 -30.88 -3.73 14.05
C SER A 90 -31.72 -4.65 13.17
N SER A 91 -31.32 -4.92 11.92
CA SER A 91 -32.06 -5.85 11.06
C SER A 91 -31.96 -7.28 11.59
N VAL A 92 -30.75 -7.71 11.98
CA VAL A 92 -30.53 -9.05 12.56
C VAL A 92 -31.27 -9.21 13.89
N LEU A 93 -31.30 -8.18 14.74
CA LEU A 93 -32.07 -8.21 15.99
C LEU A 93 -33.58 -8.27 15.74
N ALA A 94 -34.10 -7.53 14.76
CA ALA A 94 -35.51 -7.58 14.38
C ALA A 94 -35.90 -8.93 13.77
N ASP A 95 -35.03 -9.50 12.93
CA ASP A 95 -35.23 -10.83 12.33
C ASP A 95 -35.25 -11.91 13.44
N ILE A 96 -34.29 -11.86 14.37
CA ILE A 96 -34.25 -12.75 15.56
C ILE A 96 -35.52 -12.59 16.41
N GLU A 97 -36.00 -11.37 16.63
CA GLU A 97 -37.21 -11.12 17.41
C GLU A 97 -38.45 -11.72 16.74
N SER A 98 -38.56 -11.60 15.42
CA SER A 98 -39.64 -12.22 14.63
C SER A 98 -39.57 -13.76 14.62
N GLU A 99 -38.35 -14.33 14.54
CA GLU A 99 -38.14 -15.78 14.63
C GLU A 99 -38.45 -16.29 16.04
N LEU A 100 -38.04 -15.59 17.10
CA LEU A 100 -38.35 -15.94 18.48
C LEU A 100 -39.86 -15.88 18.78
N GLU A 101 -40.61 -14.94 18.20
CA GLU A 101 -42.07 -14.91 18.30
C GLU A 101 -42.70 -16.13 17.62
N SER A 102 -42.22 -16.51 16.44
CA SER A 102 -42.70 -17.71 15.73
C SER A 102 -42.38 -19.02 16.48
N ILE A 103 -41.24 -19.07 17.16
CA ILE A 103 -40.84 -20.21 17.99
C ILE A 103 -41.67 -20.25 19.29
N LYS A 104 -41.96 -19.10 19.91
CA LYS A 104 -42.79 -19.01 21.12
C LYS A 104 -44.23 -19.47 20.88
N VAL A 105 -44.76 -19.21 19.68
CA VAL A 105 -46.07 -19.71 19.25
C VAL A 105 -46.07 -21.25 19.14
N ASN A 106 -44.99 -21.84 18.64
CA ASN A 106 -44.83 -23.31 18.57
C ASN A 106 -44.50 -23.99 19.92
N TYR A 107 -43.87 -23.28 20.86
CA TYR A 107 -43.40 -23.84 22.13
C TYR A 107 -44.52 -24.09 23.16
N SER A 108 -45.74 -23.62 22.89
CA SER A 108 -46.89 -23.84 23.78
C SER A 108 -47.54 -25.23 23.65
N SER A 109 -47.05 -26.09 22.74
CA SER A 109 -47.70 -27.36 22.39
C SER A 109 -46.89 -28.64 22.61
N GLN A 110 -45.66 -28.60 23.14
CA GLN A 110 -44.88 -29.82 23.38
C GLN A 110 -43.86 -29.61 24.51
N THR A 111 -44.25 -29.91 25.74
CA THR A 111 -43.32 -30.20 26.84
C THR A 111 -43.07 -31.70 26.91
N ASP A 112 -41.82 -32.02 27.28
CA ASP A 112 -41.31 -33.31 27.73
C ASP A 112 -40.68 -34.22 26.66
N GLU A 113 -39.52 -33.80 26.16
CA GLU A 113 -38.39 -34.72 26.09
C GLU A 113 -37.06 -34.01 26.36
N GLN A 114 -36.36 -34.54 27.36
CA GLN A 114 -35.17 -34.08 28.06
C GLN A 114 -34.02 -33.59 27.15
N LEU A 115 -33.82 -32.27 27.09
CA LEU A 115 -32.68 -31.65 26.39
C LEU A 115 -31.38 -31.90 27.16
N ASN A 116 -30.49 -32.70 26.57
CA ASN A 116 -29.13 -32.94 27.04
C ASN A 116 -28.23 -31.74 26.69
N PHE A 117 -28.17 -30.75 27.58
CA PHE A 117 -27.38 -29.52 27.41
C PHE A 117 -25.87 -29.76 27.28
N ASP A 118 -25.36 -30.89 27.79
CA ASP A 118 -23.94 -31.22 27.75
C ASP A 118 -23.47 -31.59 26.33
N ALA A 119 -24.35 -32.15 25.50
CA ALA A 119 -24.05 -32.52 24.11
C ALA A 119 -23.94 -31.31 23.17
N ILE A 120 -24.60 -30.20 23.51
CA ILE A 120 -24.58 -28.95 22.72
C ILE A 120 -23.33 -28.14 23.03
N ARG A 121 -22.90 -28.10 24.30
CA ARG A 121 -21.68 -27.39 24.72
C ARG A 121 -20.43 -27.88 23.98
N ASN A 122 -20.27 -29.20 23.85
CA ASN A 122 -19.12 -29.79 23.15
C ASN A 122 -19.15 -29.61 21.62
N ARG A 123 -20.27 -29.17 21.03
CA ARG A 123 -20.36 -28.95 19.57
C ARG A 123 -19.86 -27.56 19.16
N TYR A 124 -19.89 -26.58 20.07
CA TYR A 124 -19.49 -25.20 19.81
C TYR A 124 -18.05 -24.86 20.21
N GLU A 125 -17.32 -25.76 20.88
CA GLU A 125 -15.88 -25.56 21.14
C GLU A 125 -14.97 -26.07 20.01
N ASN A 126 -15.52 -26.69 18.94
CA ASN A 126 -14.71 -27.24 17.85
C ASN A 126 -14.87 -26.52 16.49
N THR A 127 -15.43 -25.31 16.47
CA THR A 127 -15.63 -24.56 15.21
C THR A 127 -15.21 -23.09 15.25
N ASN A 128 -14.57 -22.64 16.34
CA ASN A 128 -13.99 -21.29 16.41
C ASN A 128 -12.48 -21.38 16.65
N GLY A 129 -11.76 -21.67 15.58
CA GLY A 129 -10.31 -21.72 15.55
C GLY A 129 -9.72 -21.66 14.15
N THR A 130 -10.35 -20.98 13.20
CA THR A 130 -9.72 -20.68 11.91
C THR A 130 -9.23 -19.24 11.93
N ASN A 131 -8.00 -19.09 12.40
CA ASN A 131 -7.18 -17.89 12.28
C ASN A 131 -7.17 -17.39 10.83
N SER A 132 -7.95 -16.35 10.51
CA SER A 132 -7.88 -15.63 9.23
C SER A 132 -6.71 -14.64 9.15
N ASN A 133 -5.57 -15.00 9.75
CA ASN A 133 -4.31 -14.25 9.67
C ASN A 133 -3.23 -14.97 8.85
N GLU A 134 -3.52 -16.13 8.25
CA GLU A 134 -2.52 -16.88 7.48
C GLU A 134 -2.62 -16.74 5.95
N GLU A 135 -3.70 -16.17 5.40
CA GLU A 135 -3.85 -15.99 3.95
C GLU A 135 -2.93 -14.90 3.35
N ASN A 136 -2.28 -14.06 4.17
CA ASN A 136 -1.28 -13.08 3.71
C ASN A 136 0.16 -13.61 3.68
N SER A 137 0.37 -14.91 3.92
CA SER A 137 1.75 -15.43 4.02
C SER A 137 2.34 -15.87 2.69
N TYR A 138 1.53 -16.14 1.67
CA TYR A 138 1.97 -16.67 0.39
C TYR A 138 1.24 -16.02 -0.78
N PHE A 139 1.92 -15.87 -1.92
CA PHE A 139 1.32 -15.43 -3.18
C PHE A 139 1.26 -16.58 -4.19
N LYS A 140 0.40 -16.45 -5.19
CA LYS A 140 0.21 -17.44 -6.25
C LYS A 140 0.12 -16.78 -7.63
N LYS A 141 0.08 -17.62 -8.66
CA LYS A 141 -0.09 -17.16 -10.05
C LYS A 141 -1.38 -16.36 -10.21
N GLY A 142 -1.32 -15.23 -10.90
CA GLY A 142 -2.45 -14.32 -11.13
C GLY A 142 -2.66 -13.23 -10.07
N ASP A 143 -1.97 -13.31 -8.92
CA ASP A 143 -1.99 -12.26 -7.90
C ASP A 143 -1.39 -10.95 -8.44
N THR A 144 -1.80 -9.81 -7.86
CA THR A 144 -1.34 -8.48 -8.27
C THR A 144 0.05 -8.18 -7.72
N THR A 145 0.74 -7.21 -8.34
CA THR A 145 2.01 -6.67 -7.81
C THR A 145 1.87 -6.20 -6.36
N GLU A 146 0.76 -5.56 -6.00
CA GLU A 146 0.47 -5.10 -4.64
C GLU A 146 0.35 -6.26 -3.64
N SER A 147 -0.29 -7.37 -4.04
CA SER A 147 -0.39 -8.57 -3.21
C SER A 147 0.98 -9.20 -2.98
N VAL A 148 1.82 -9.26 -4.02
CA VAL A 148 3.19 -9.78 -3.89
C VAL A 148 4.04 -8.87 -3.00
N GLU A 149 3.94 -7.55 -3.17
CA GLU A 149 4.65 -6.57 -2.32
C GLU A 149 4.24 -6.70 -0.85
N LYS A 150 2.96 -6.95 -0.57
CA LYS A 150 2.49 -7.18 0.80
C LYS A 150 3.05 -8.46 1.42
N VAL A 151 3.19 -9.53 0.63
CA VAL A 151 3.69 -10.84 1.08
C VAL A 151 5.22 -10.85 1.23
N MET A 152 5.92 -10.27 0.25
CA MET A 152 7.37 -10.37 0.08
C MET A 152 8.13 -9.12 0.54
N GLY A 153 7.45 -7.97 0.65
CA GLY A 153 8.08 -6.67 0.80
C GLY A 153 8.60 -6.10 -0.53
N THR A 154 9.32 -4.99 -0.42
CA THR A 154 9.95 -4.29 -1.55
C THR A 154 11.00 -5.18 -2.22
N PRO A 155 10.96 -5.37 -3.55
CA PRO A 155 11.97 -6.15 -4.27
C PRO A 155 13.33 -5.46 -4.29
N ASP A 156 14.39 -6.25 -4.44
CA ASP A 156 15.78 -5.76 -4.56
C ASP A 156 16.02 -5.11 -5.92
N SER A 157 15.34 -5.60 -6.95
CA SER A 157 15.44 -5.09 -8.33
C SER A 157 14.11 -5.18 -9.07
N ILE A 158 13.83 -4.22 -9.94
CA ILE A 158 12.72 -4.24 -10.87
C ILE A 158 13.24 -4.01 -12.28
N ILE A 159 12.91 -4.91 -13.22
CA ILE A 159 13.33 -4.84 -14.62
C ILE A 159 12.09 -5.04 -15.51
N GLY A 160 11.87 -4.15 -16.48
CA GLY A 160 10.80 -4.29 -17.47
C GLY A 160 9.95 -3.04 -17.64
N SER A 161 8.71 -3.23 -18.09
CA SER A 161 7.70 -2.19 -18.33
C SER A 161 6.32 -2.63 -17.82
N GLU A 162 5.32 -1.75 -17.87
CA GLU A 162 3.97 -2.03 -17.34
C GLU A 162 3.30 -3.28 -17.93
N LEU A 163 3.66 -3.67 -19.16
CA LEU A 163 3.13 -4.86 -19.81
C LEU A 163 3.85 -6.14 -19.34
N PHE A 164 5.14 -6.05 -19.04
CA PHE A 164 5.96 -7.17 -18.60
C PHE A 164 7.07 -6.70 -17.66
N GLU A 165 7.00 -7.16 -16.41
CA GLU A 165 7.86 -6.69 -15.32
C GLU A 165 8.44 -7.91 -14.60
N ILE A 166 9.70 -7.84 -14.16
CA ILE A 166 10.37 -8.88 -13.38
C ILE A 166 10.87 -8.24 -12.10
N TRP A 167 10.47 -8.78 -10.95
CA TRP A 167 10.95 -8.38 -9.63
C TRP A 167 11.97 -9.40 -9.13
N GLY A 168 13.13 -8.92 -8.69
CA GLY A 168 14.18 -9.73 -8.10
C GLY A 168 14.16 -9.67 -6.58
N TYR A 169 14.37 -10.83 -5.94
CA TYR A 169 14.55 -11.02 -4.51
C TYR A 169 15.78 -11.92 -4.32
N GLY A 170 16.95 -11.35 -4.06
CA GLY A 170 18.23 -12.07 -4.17
C GLY A 170 18.42 -12.65 -5.57
N ASN A 171 18.68 -13.96 -5.65
CA ASN A 171 18.81 -14.71 -6.90
C ASN A 171 17.48 -15.35 -7.36
N SER A 172 16.38 -15.06 -6.66
CA SER A 172 15.02 -15.44 -7.08
C SER A 172 14.34 -14.29 -7.80
N SER A 173 13.34 -14.61 -8.61
CA SER A 173 12.58 -13.62 -9.37
C SER A 173 11.11 -13.98 -9.54
N VAL A 174 10.27 -12.96 -9.65
CA VAL A 174 8.84 -13.07 -9.96
C VAL A 174 8.58 -12.30 -11.25
N SER A 175 7.98 -12.97 -12.23
CA SER A 175 7.60 -12.39 -13.52
C SER A 175 6.13 -11.98 -13.49
N PHE A 176 5.85 -10.79 -14.00
CA PHE A 176 4.52 -10.20 -14.12
C PHE A 176 4.19 -9.94 -15.58
N SER A 177 2.93 -10.14 -15.93
CA SER A 177 2.36 -9.75 -17.22
C SER A 177 1.09 -8.96 -16.96
N LYS A 178 1.02 -7.72 -17.46
CA LYS A 178 -0.10 -6.80 -17.24
C LYS A 178 -0.46 -6.66 -15.74
N GLY A 179 0.54 -6.47 -14.90
CA GLY A 179 0.38 -6.28 -13.45
C GLY A 179 0.00 -7.53 -12.64
N LYS A 180 0.03 -8.73 -13.23
CA LYS A 180 -0.30 -9.99 -12.55
C LYS A 180 0.83 -11.02 -12.64
N VAL A 181 1.02 -11.82 -11.60
CA VAL A 181 2.04 -12.88 -11.56
C VAL A 181 1.82 -13.86 -12.70
N SER A 182 2.81 -13.98 -13.58
CA SER A 182 2.83 -14.89 -14.72
C SER A 182 3.72 -16.11 -14.47
N GLY A 183 4.74 -15.98 -13.63
CA GLY A 183 5.66 -17.05 -13.21
C GLY A 183 6.70 -16.58 -12.21
N TRP A 184 7.62 -17.48 -11.82
CA TRP A 184 8.72 -17.18 -10.89
C TRP A 184 9.88 -18.16 -11.06
N SER A 185 11.06 -17.76 -10.58
CA SER A 185 12.24 -18.60 -10.37
C SER A 185 12.65 -18.50 -8.90
N ASN A 186 12.65 -19.60 -8.15
CA ASN A 186 12.92 -19.60 -6.71
C ASN A 186 14.28 -20.23 -6.39
N THR A 187 15.35 -19.65 -6.92
CA THR A 187 16.72 -20.20 -6.79
C THR A 187 17.18 -20.24 -5.33
N ASP A 188 16.85 -19.21 -4.56
CA ASP A 188 17.28 -19.06 -3.16
C ASP A 188 16.28 -19.65 -2.16
N ASN A 189 15.17 -20.25 -2.62
CA ASN A 189 14.07 -20.72 -1.77
C ASN A 189 13.49 -19.65 -0.82
N ASN A 190 13.57 -18.37 -1.19
CA ASN A 190 13.11 -17.24 -0.41
C ASN A 190 11.71 -16.74 -0.81
N LEU A 191 11.18 -17.17 -1.96
CA LEU A 191 9.83 -16.78 -2.39
C LEU A 191 8.75 -17.52 -1.59
N ARG A 192 7.82 -16.76 -1.03
CA ARG A 192 6.65 -17.28 -0.31
C ARG A 192 5.52 -17.59 -1.30
N ILE A 193 5.64 -18.72 -1.99
CA ILE A 193 4.71 -19.16 -3.05
C ILE A 193 3.75 -20.28 -2.57
N LYS A 194 2.54 -20.32 -3.14
CA LYS A 194 1.54 -21.39 -2.94
C LYS A 194 1.11 -22.03 -4.26
#